data_AF-A0AAW5KDT3-F1
#
_entry.id   AF-A0AAW5KDT3-F1
#
_cell.length_a   1.000
_cell.length_b   1.000
_cell.length_c   1.000
_cell.angle_alpha   90.00
_cell.angle_beta   90.00
_cell.angle_gamma   90.00
#
_symmetry.space_group_name_H-M   'P 1'
#
loop_
_entity.id
_entity.type
_entity.pdbx_description
1 polymer ?
#
loop_
_entity_poly.entity_id
_entity_poly.type
_entity_poly.pdbx_seq_one_letter_code
_entity_poly.pdbx_strand_id
1 'polypeptide(L)' 'MGMAQSAGYLLSAVGPLLFGALFDWTGSWVAPLVFYGGVILLYAYTAHQSSKDVYLLEEGAER' A
#
# COMPACT_ATOMS: atom_id res chain seq x y z
N MET A 1 7.89 -16.60 -5.71
CA MET A 1 8.27 -15.17 -5.85
C MET A 1 8.06 -14.58 -7.27
N GLY A 2 7.44 -15.28 -8.24
CA GLY A 2 7.33 -14.80 -9.63
C GLY A 2 6.00 -14.17 -10.08
N MET A 3 4.89 -14.39 -9.36
CA MET A 3 3.56 -13.89 -9.77
C MET A 3 3.15 -12.56 -9.11
N ALA A 4 3.84 -12.15 -8.03
CA ALA A 4 3.56 -10.89 -7.33
C ALA A 4 4.27 -9.68 -7.97
N GLN A 5 5.41 -9.87 -8.65
CA GLN A 5 6.14 -8.78 -9.29
C GLN A 5 5.43 -8.21 -10.52
N SER A 6 4.80 -9.07 -11.35
CA SER A 6 4.05 -8.62 -12.53
C SER A 6 2.83 -7.78 -12.14
N ALA A 7 2.12 -8.17 -11.07
CA ALA A 7 1.05 -7.37 -10.49
C ALA A 7 1.55 -6.00 -10.01
N GLY A 8 2.75 -5.94 -9.42
CA GLY A 8 3.39 -4.69 -9.01
C GLY A 8 3.70 -3.74 -10.17
N TYR A 9 4.20 -4.26 -11.30
CA TYR A 9 4.48 -3.45 -12.49
C TYR A 9 3.21 -2.89 -13.14
N LEU A 10 2.15 -3.71 -13.25
CA LEU A 10 0.86 -3.24 -13.75
C LEU A 10 0.26 -2.19 -12.81
N LEU A 11 0.33 -2.40 -11.50
CA LEU A 11 -0.13 -1.42 -10.51
C LEU A 11 0.66 -0.11 -10.60
N SER A 12 1.98 -0.19 -10.80
CA SER A 12 2.85 0.98 -10.95
C SER A 12 2.56 1.77 -12.23
N ALA A 13 2.20 1.10 -13.32
CA ALA A 13 1.77 1.75 -14.56
C ALA A 13 0.35 2.35 -14.46
N VAL A 14 -0.54 1.72 -13.71
CA VAL A 14 -1.93 2.15 -13.53
C VAL A 14 -2.04 3.31 -12.54
N GLY A 15 -1.14 3.43 -11.57
CA GLY A 15 -1.10 4.52 -10.59
C GLY A 15 -1.17 5.91 -11.24
N PRO A 16 -0.20 6.30 -12.09
CA PRO A 16 -0.21 7.60 -12.77
C PRO A 16 -1.49 7.86 -13.58
N LEU A 17 -2.04 6.82 -14.21
CA LEU A 17 -3.26 6.92 -15.01
C LEU A 17 -4.50 7.18 -14.14
N LEU A 18 -4.62 6.47 -13.01
CA LEU A 18 -5.68 6.66 -12.02
C LEU A 18 -5.61 8.04 -11.37
N PHE A 19 -4.42 8.48 -10.96
CA PHE A 19 -4.24 9.80 -10.37
C PHE A 19 -4.49 10.93 -11.37
N GLY A 20 -4.12 10.74 -12.64
CA GLY A 20 -4.44 11.67 -13.72
C GLY A 20 -5.94 11.76 -14.02
N ALA A 21 -6.64 10.62 -14.10
CA ALA A 21 -8.09 10.60 -14.31
C ALA A 21 -8.86 11.22 -13.13
N LEU A 22 -8.42 10.96 -11.90
CA LEU A 22 -9.02 11.54 -10.69
C LEU A 22 -8.81 13.05 -10.61
N PHE A 23 -7.64 13.52 -11.06
CA PHE A 23 -7.34 14.93 -11.21
C PHE A 23 -8.23 15.59 -12.28
N ASP A 24 -8.40 14.95 -13.44
CA ASP A 24 -9.22 15.47 -14.54
C ASP A 24 -10.71 15.61 -14.13
N TRP A 25 -11.21 14.67 -13.34
CA TRP A 25 -12.62 14.68 -12.91
C TRP A 25 -12.93 15.67 -11.79
N THR A 26 -11.94 15.98 -10.94
CA THR A 26 -12.13 16.91 -9.80
C THR A 26 -11.53 18.29 -10.05
N GLY A 27 -10.70 18.46 -11.09
CA GLY A 27 -10.00 19.69 -11.42
C GLY A 27 -8.98 20.14 -10.38
N SER A 28 -8.65 19.31 -9.38
CA SER A 28 -7.85 19.69 -8.22
C SER A 28 -6.89 18.58 -7.80
N TRP A 29 -5.64 18.96 -7.50
CA TRP A 29 -4.61 18.05 -6.99
C TRP A 29 -4.85 17.62 -5.54
N VAL A 30 -5.79 18.25 -4.83
CA VAL A 30 -6.10 17.93 -3.43
C VAL A 30 -6.81 16.58 -3.31
N ALA A 31 -7.70 16.24 -4.24
CA ALA A 31 -8.44 14.98 -4.23
C ALA A 31 -7.53 13.73 -4.30
N PRO A 32 -6.59 13.62 -5.26
CA PRO A 32 -5.67 12.48 -5.30
C PRO A 32 -4.73 12.44 -4.08
N LEU A 33 -4.32 13.58 -3.52
CA LEU A 33 -3.49 13.64 -2.30
C LEU A 33 -4.21 13.13 -1.06
N VAL A 34 -5.47 13.54 -0.84
CA VAL A 34 -6.28 13.06 0.29
C VAL A 34 -6.55 11.56 0.17
N PHE A 35 -6.85 11.08 -1.04
CA PHE A 35 -7.03 9.66 -1.32
C PHE A 35 -5.77 8.86 -0.99
N TYR A 36 -4.60 9.31 -1.46
CA TYR A 36 -3.32 8.65 -1.16
C TYR A 36 -3.02 8.64 0.33
N GLY A 37 -3.30 9.74 1.05
CA GLY A 37 -3.19 9.80 2.50
C GLY A 37 -4.05 8.74 3.21
N GLY A 38 -5.29 8.52 2.75
CA GLY A 38 -6.15 7.46 3.27
C GLY A 38 -5.59 6.05 3.07
N VAL A 39 -5.01 5.78 1.89
CA VAL A 39 -4.34 4.49 1.59
C VAL A 39 -3.15 4.26 2.51
N ILE A 40 -2.33 5.28 2.76
CA ILE A 40 -1.19 5.19 3.70
C ILE A 40 -1.67 4.85 5.10
N LEU A 41 -2.74 5.49 5.60
CA LEU A 41 -3.27 5.20 6.94
C LEU A 41 -3.78 3.76 7.05
N LEU A 42 -4.45 3.26 6.02
CA LEU A 42 -4.89 1.86 5.98
C LEU A 42 -3.69 0.90 6.00
N TYR A 43 -2.64 1.22 5.24
CA TYR A 43 -1.42 0.43 5.21
C TYR A 43 -0.68 0.47 6.54
N ALA A 44 -0.62 1.63 7.19
CA ALA A 44 -0.04 1.79 8.52
C ALA A 44 -0.83 0.98 9.56
N TYR A 45 -2.16 0.93 9.46
CA TYR A 45 -2.99 0.12 10.34
C TYR A 45 -2.70 -1.38 10.18
N THR A 46 -2.64 -1.88 8.94
CA THR A 46 -2.31 -3.30 8.70
C THR A 46 -0.87 -3.63 9.07
N ALA A 47 0.07 -2.73 8.83
CA ALA A 47 1.48 -2.88 9.25
C ALA A 47 1.64 -2.90 10.77
N HIS A 48 0.89 -2.06 11.49
CA HIS A 48 0.86 -2.05 12.94
C HIS A 48 0.30 -3.37 13.50
N GLN A 49 -0.72 -3.96 12.85
CA GLN A 49 -1.24 -5.28 13.22
C GLN A 49 -0.21 -6.39 12.96
N SER A 50 0.48 -6.35 11.81
CA SER A 50 1.47 -7.36 11.40
C SER A 50 2.76 -7.33 12.24
N SER A 51 3.11 -6.18 12.81
CA SER A 51 4.34 -6.04 13.61
C SER A 51 4.33 -6.84 14.93
N LYS A 52 3.18 -7.39 15.33
CA LYS A 52 3.04 -8.13 16.59
C LYS A 52 3.28 -9.64 16.46
N ASP A 53 3.26 -10.21 15.26
CA ASP A 53 3.21 -11.67 15.07
C ASP A 53 4.58 -12.33 14.79
N VAL A 54 5.65 -11.55 14.55
CA VAL A 54 6.98 -12.10 14.15
C VAL A 54 7.92 -12.40 15.32
N TYR A 55 7.73 -11.80 16.50
CA TYR A 55 8.69 -11.95 17.62
C TYR A 55 8.49 -13.21 18.49
N LEU A 56 7.41 -13.96 18.29
CA LEU A 56 7.06 -15.11 19.16
C LEU A 56 7.65 -16.46 18.70
N LEU A 57 8.35 -16.51 17.57
CA LEU A 57 8.91 -17.76 17.01
C LEU A 57 10.42 -17.91 17.20
N GLU A 58 11.15 -16.85 17.57
CA GLU A 58 12.58 -16.94 17.91
C GLU A 58 12.82 -17.41 19.35
N GLU A 59 12.02 -16.98 20.34
CA GLU A 59 12.21 -17.39 21.75
C GLU A 59 11.84 -18.86 22.04
N GLY A 60 11.06 -19.50 21.17
CA GLY A 60 10.64 -20.91 21.31
C GLY A 60 11.54 -21.91 20.58
N ALA A 61 12.42 -21.44 19.68
CA ALA A 61 13.29 -22.29 18.87
C ALA A 61 14.67 -22.56 19.52
N GLU A 62 14.99 -21.87 20.61
CA GLU A 62 16.24 -22.05 21.37
C GLU A 62 16.11 -22.95 22.62
N ARG A 63 15.09 -23.82 22.70
CA ARG A 63 14.94 -24.82 23.77
C ARG A 63 14.93 -26.26 23.26
#